data_AF-A0A964M0W0-F1
#
_entry.id   AF-A0A964M0W0-F1
#
_cell.length_a   1.000
_cell.length_b   1.000
_cell.length_c   1.000
_cell.angle_alpha   90.00
_cell.angle_beta   90.00
_cell.angle_gamma   90.00
#
_symmetry.space_group_name_H-M   'P 1'
#
loop_
_entity.id
_entity.type
_entity.pdbx_description
1 polymer ?
#
loop_
_entity_poly.entity_id
_entity_poly.type
_entity_poly.pdbx_seq_one_letter_code
_entity_poly.pdbx_strand_id
1 'polypeptide(L)' 'MRLLMIDNYDSFTYNVVQYLGELGAEVKVIRNDEL' A
#
# COMPACT_ATOMS: atom_id res chain seq x y z
N MET A 1 -2.49 11.79 6.15
CA MET A 1 -3.62 10.88 5.83
C MET A 1 -3.15 9.46 6.07
N ARG A 2 -3.94 8.61 6.73
CA ARG A 2 -3.58 7.19 6.96
C ARG A 2 -4.33 6.31 5.98
N LEU A 3 -3.60 5.42 5.30
CA LEU A 3 -4.13 4.56 4.24
C LEU A 3 -3.82 3.10 4.55
N LEU A 4 -4.79 2.23 4.28
CA LEU A 4 -4.61 0.78 4.25
C LEU A 4 -4.55 0.35 2.78
N MET A 5 -3.46 -0.28 2.38
CA MET A 5 -3.27 -0.88 1.07
C MET A 5 -3.43 -2.40 1.21
N ILE A 6 -4.35 -2.98 0.44
CA ILE A 6 -4.54 -4.43 0.36
C ILE A 6 -3.79 -4.92 -0.88
N ASP A 7 -2.70 -5.64 -0.67
CA ASP A 7 -1.92 -6.25 -1.73
C ASP A 7 -2.54 -7.59 -2.15
N ASN A 8 -2.90 -7.68 -3.44
CA ASN A 8 -3.39 -8.91 -4.06
C ASN A 8 -2.28 -9.63 -4.85
N TYR A 9 -1.02 -9.50 -4.41
CA TYR A 9 0.18 -10.01 -5.10
C TYR A 9 0.42 -9.33 -6.46
N ASP A 10 0.05 -8.06 -6.59
CA ASP A 10 0.28 -7.26 -7.79
C ASP A 10 1.53 -6.40 -7.61
N SER A 11 2.48 -6.49 -8.55
CA SER A 11 3.69 -5.66 -8.52
C SER A 11 3.37 -4.17 -8.64
N PHE A 12 2.21 -3.80 -9.19
CA PHE A 12 1.76 -2.41 -9.25
C PHE A 12 1.50 -1.79 -7.88
N THR A 13 1.15 -2.60 -6.86
CA THR A 13 0.88 -2.16 -5.48
C THR A 13 2.00 -1.27 -4.94
N TYR A 14 3.27 -1.64 -5.18
CA TYR A 14 4.43 -0.92 -4.66
C TYR A 14 4.64 0.45 -5.32
N ASN A 15 4.25 0.62 -6.58
CA ASN A 15 4.29 1.93 -7.25
C ASN A 15 3.33 2.91 -6.57
N VAL A 16 2.10 2.45 -6.28
CA VAL A 16 1.09 3.29 -5.61
C VAL A 16 1.52 3.64 -4.18
N VAL A 17 2.04 2.66 -3.43
CA VAL A 17 2.57 2.90 -2.08
C VAL A 17 3.68 3.94 -2.10
N GLN A 18 4.61 3.88 -3.06
CA GLN A 18 5.69 4.84 -3.20
C GLN A 18 5.15 6.26 -3.46
N TYR A 19 4.28 6.44 -4.45
CA TYR A 19 3.70 7.76 -4.75
C TYR A 19 2.93 8.34 -3.57
N LEU A 20 2.18 7.52 -2.85
CA LEU A 20 1.47 7.95 -1.65
C LEU A 20 2.45 8.38 -0.53
N GLY A 21 3.56 7.66 -0.38
CA GLY A 21 4.64 8.02 0.54
C GLY A 21 5.32 9.34 0.17
N GLU A 22 5.59 9.58 -1.11
CA GLU A 22 6.13 10.85 -1.62
C GLU A 22 5.18 12.03 -1.35
N LEU A 23 3.88 11.79 -1.31
CA LEU A 23 2.85 12.76 -0.93
C LEU A 23 2.66 12.90 0.60
N GLY A 24 3.46 12.21 1.42
CA GLY A 24 3.40 12.27 2.89
C GLY A 24 2.28 11.44 3.52
N ALA A 25 1.72 10.47 2.80
CA ALA A 25 0.76 9.53 3.38
C ALA A 25 1.47 8.44 4.21
N GLU A 26 0.86 8.07 5.33
CA GLU A 26 1.25 6.90 6.11
C GLU A 26 0.47 5.70 5.55
N VAL A 27 1.17 4.75 4.92
CA VAL A 27 0.56 3.59 4.27
C VAL A 27 0.91 2.31 5.01
N LYS A 28 -0.11 1.57 5.46
CA LYS A 28 0.03 0.21 5.95
C LYS A 28 -0.34 -0.75 4.83
N VAL A 29 0.56 -1.64 4.44
CA VAL A 29 0.30 -2.69 3.45
C VAL A 29 -0.01 -4.00 4.18
N ILE A 30 -1.07 -4.70 3.76
CA ILE A 30 -1.40 -6.06 4.19
C ILE A 30 -1.70 -6.91 2.96
N ARG A 31 -1.35 -8.19 2.96
CA ARG A 31 -1.81 -9.09 1.89
C ARG A 31 -3.28 -9.45 2.08
N ASN A 32 -3.97 -9.77 0.98
CA ASN A 32 -5.41 -10.08 1.03
C ASN A 32 -5.75 -11.33 1.87
N ASP A 33 -4.77 -12.19 2.09
CA ASP A 33 -4.88 -13.50 2.75
C ASP A 33 -4.00 -13.62 4.00
N GLU A 34 -3.33 -12.54 4.40
CA GLU A 34 -2.68 -12.47 5.70
C GLU A 34 -3.74 -12.32 6.80
N LEU A 35 -3.92 -13.38 7.59
CA LEU A 35 -4.71 -13.42 8.83
C LEU A 35 -3.85 -13.04 10.04
#